data_AF-J7L834-F1
#
_entry.id   AF-J7L834-F1
#
_cell.length_a   1.000
_cell.length_b   1.000
_cell.length_c   1.000
_cell.angle_alpha   90.00
_cell.angle_beta   90.00
_cell.angle_gamma   90.00
#
_symmetry.space_group_name_H-M   'P 1'
#
loop_
_entity.id
_entity.type
_entity.pdbx_description
1 polymer ?
#
loop_
_entity_poly.entity_id
_entity_poly.type
_entity_poly.pdbx_seq_one_letter_code
_entity_poly.pdbx_strand_id
1 'polypeptide(L)'
;MASAALLVGSLGVAHAEPATDDATALDFPADFKAPFECGLRVTYSTYQDHDFNALDIIRADGGQDLGTPILASAPGTARLTEGPGAGLVVNIDHEGGWQTRHYHLDTRTVEDGQRVEQGQQVGTMGNTGVSSGPHLHYEQRLNGTAQEIVVDGEELAPYPFSYHEKYFISTNGCDGEQPPVEKEETSLAYTGPEVVSNGEPAELSGTLTDEGDEPVADRTVSFTLGTGDSEQACEGTTGSDGGAMCVIDTVDQPLIDDGTVPLRLDFAGDDEYEASSHETELRITLETELEYTGPASIANDTAAELSGTLIDETGAPVTDQTVAFTLGAGDSEQVCEGTTTADGAVTCTVEAVDQPLTDETTVPVSLTFDGDGFYLPSEASAEVLLEYVTGSAFGLSADIPVLGLPISIGPVPESGEVRTAHAEETEPSCLERLGSTLVTADVLCAQVVSDTDPTAATASANVSEARIGLAGLSLIELSGVEVASISTCEEQVGSVDMTLKVAGVPIEIGDTPDLEIDVDLGITGARLVVNEQIVEEDGSLTVNGARLTAPGGIDVVVGSATSAAHNCA
;
A
#
# COMPACT_ATOMS: atom_id res chain seq x y z
N MET A 1 -39.55 4.15 -83.53
CA MET A 1 -38.64 3.91 -84.67
C MET A 1 -38.61 2.41 -84.90
N ALA A 2 -38.92 2.00 -86.11
CA ALA A 2 -38.94 0.61 -86.53
C ALA A 2 -37.52 0.07 -86.69
N SER A 3 -37.30 -1.20 -86.35
CA SER A 3 -36.74 -2.16 -87.31
C SER A 3 -36.86 -3.58 -86.80
N ALA A 4 -37.31 -4.45 -87.70
CA ALA A 4 -37.58 -5.87 -87.50
C ALA A 4 -36.48 -6.72 -88.17
N ALA A 5 -36.24 -7.93 -87.65
CA ALA A 5 -35.83 -9.13 -88.39
C ALA A 5 -35.88 -10.33 -87.41
N LEU A 6 -36.80 -11.31 -87.53
CA LEU A 6 -36.94 -12.45 -88.47
C LEU A 6 -36.11 -13.70 -88.08
N LEU A 7 -36.86 -14.81 -87.88
CA LEU A 7 -36.50 -16.25 -88.07
C LEU A 7 -35.48 -16.88 -87.09
N VAL A 8 -35.52 -18.15 -86.67
CA VAL A 8 -36.21 -19.40 -87.09
C VAL A 8 -36.39 -20.26 -85.81
N GLY A 9 -37.45 -21.07 -85.71
CA GLY A 9 -37.53 -22.14 -84.71
C GLY A 9 -36.98 -23.47 -85.23
N SER A 10 -36.43 -24.30 -84.34
CA SER A 10 -36.47 -25.77 -84.47
C SER A 10 -36.11 -26.45 -83.15
N LEU A 11 -36.98 -27.38 -82.74
CA LEU A 11 -36.76 -28.32 -81.65
C LEU A 11 -35.48 -29.13 -81.88
N GLY A 12 -34.58 -29.13 -80.89
CA GLY A 12 -33.41 -30.00 -80.81
C GLY A 12 -33.70 -31.20 -79.91
N VAL A 13 -33.60 -32.38 -80.51
CA VAL A 13 -33.70 -33.71 -79.90
C VAL A 13 -32.50 -33.93 -78.97
N ALA A 14 -32.76 -34.27 -77.70
CA ALA A 14 -31.74 -34.66 -76.74
C ALA A 14 -31.05 -35.95 -77.21
N HIS A 15 -29.76 -35.83 -77.52
CA HIS A 15 -28.86 -36.97 -77.68
C HIS A 15 -28.30 -37.30 -76.29
N ALA A 16 -28.57 -38.53 -75.84
CA ALA A 16 -27.84 -39.13 -74.74
C ALA A 16 -26.41 -39.45 -75.24
N GLU A 17 -25.42 -38.88 -74.58
CA GLU A 17 -24.01 -39.28 -74.66
C GLU A 17 -23.62 -39.98 -73.35
N PRO A 18 -22.67 -40.92 -73.39
CA PRO A 18 -22.56 -42.01 -72.43
C PRO A 18 -21.91 -41.57 -71.12
N ALA A 19 -22.34 -42.17 -70.01
CA ALA A 19 -21.65 -42.07 -68.73
C ALA A 19 -20.24 -42.66 -68.87
N THR A 20 -19.22 -41.83 -68.64
CA THR A 20 -17.84 -42.25 -68.43
C THR A 20 -17.72 -42.80 -67.01
N ASP A 21 -17.48 -44.10 -66.95
CA ASP A 21 -17.06 -44.85 -65.77
C ASP A 21 -15.64 -44.42 -65.40
N ASP A 22 -15.50 -43.55 -64.40
CA ASP A 22 -14.22 -43.15 -63.81
C ASP A 22 -14.11 -43.80 -62.42
N ALA A 23 -13.93 -45.12 -62.42
CA ALA A 23 -13.58 -45.88 -61.23
C ALA A 23 -12.09 -45.62 -60.93
N THR A 24 -11.82 -44.63 -60.07
CA THR A 24 -10.53 -44.52 -59.39
C THR A 24 -10.26 -45.83 -58.67
N ALA A 25 -9.17 -46.52 -59.03
CA ALA A 25 -8.75 -47.73 -58.34
C ALA A 25 -8.43 -47.37 -56.88
N LEU A 26 -9.17 -47.99 -55.95
CA LEU A 26 -8.99 -47.83 -54.50
C LEU A 26 -7.59 -48.29 -54.08
N ASP A 27 -6.96 -47.54 -53.17
CA ASP A 27 -5.69 -47.90 -52.54
C ASP A 27 -5.96 -48.62 -51.21
N PHE A 28 -6.50 -49.84 -51.32
CA PHE A 28 -6.76 -50.69 -50.16
C PHE A 28 -5.44 -51.03 -49.45
N PRO A 29 -5.22 -50.72 -48.15
CA PRO A 29 -6.17 -50.50 -47.05
C PRO A 29 -6.41 -49.04 -46.60
N ALA A 30 -5.80 -48.03 -47.25
CA ALA A 30 -5.91 -46.63 -46.83
C ALA A 30 -7.35 -46.08 -46.91
N ASP A 31 -8.16 -46.66 -47.79
CA ASP A 31 -9.57 -46.27 -47.97
C ASP A 31 -10.53 -46.90 -46.96
N PHE A 32 -10.07 -47.79 -46.06
CA PHE A 32 -10.96 -48.36 -45.04
C PHE A 32 -11.31 -47.31 -43.98
N LYS A 33 -12.61 -47.09 -43.80
CA LYS A 33 -13.15 -46.30 -42.68
C LYS A 33 -13.44 -47.21 -41.49
N ALA A 34 -13.53 -46.64 -40.30
CA ALA A 34 -14.03 -47.35 -39.13
C ALA A 34 -15.45 -47.88 -39.37
N PRO A 35 -15.84 -49.06 -38.85
CA PRO A 35 -17.14 -49.67 -39.12
C PRO A 35 -18.29 -49.07 -38.27
N PHE A 36 -18.26 -47.77 -37.98
CA PHE A 36 -19.21 -47.07 -37.11
C PHE A 36 -19.68 -45.75 -37.72
N GLU A 37 -20.81 -45.23 -37.28
CA GLU A 37 -21.32 -43.93 -37.72
C GLU A 37 -20.36 -42.77 -37.42
N CYS A 38 -20.40 -41.75 -38.28
CA CYS A 38 -19.61 -40.53 -38.17
C CYS A 38 -19.67 -39.94 -36.75
N GLY A 39 -18.52 -39.55 -36.21
CA GLY A 39 -18.41 -38.90 -34.91
C GLY A 39 -18.49 -39.86 -33.72
N LEU A 40 -18.73 -41.16 -33.92
CA LEU A 40 -18.70 -42.11 -32.81
C LEU A 40 -17.27 -42.30 -32.30
N ARG A 41 -17.01 -41.88 -31.06
CA ARG A 41 -15.79 -42.20 -30.32
C ARG A 41 -15.86 -43.63 -29.80
N VAL A 42 -14.87 -44.44 -30.16
CA VAL A 42 -14.77 -45.85 -29.73
C VAL A 42 -13.43 -46.12 -29.07
N THR A 43 -13.39 -47.16 -28.26
CA THR A 43 -12.15 -47.73 -27.73
C THR A 43 -12.07 -49.20 -28.10
N TYR A 44 -10.86 -49.71 -28.24
CA TYR A 44 -10.60 -51.04 -28.75
C TYR A 44 -9.56 -51.75 -27.90
N SER A 45 -9.57 -53.08 -27.92
CA SER A 45 -8.58 -53.91 -27.24
C SER A 45 -8.33 -55.22 -28.00
N THR A 46 -7.27 -55.91 -27.63
CA THR A 46 -6.97 -57.28 -28.09
C THR A 46 -6.47 -58.13 -26.90
N TYR A 47 -6.30 -59.44 -27.07
CA TYR A 47 -5.78 -60.32 -26.01
C TYR A 47 -4.84 -61.40 -26.55
N GLN A 48 -4.05 -62.03 -25.66
CA GLN A 48 -2.94 -62.93 -26.03
C GLN A 48 -3.35 -64.18 -26.85
N ASP A 49 -4.60 -64.62 -26.74
CA ASP A 49 -5.14 -65.80 -27.45
C ASP A 49 -5.98 -65.42 -28.68
N HIS A 50 -5.93 -64.16 -29.09
CA HIS A 50 -6.59 -63.62 -30.27
C HIS A 50 -5.77 -63.90 -31.54
N ASP A 51 -6.39 -63.94 -32.73
CA ASP A 51 -5.63 -63.75 -33.97
C ASP A 51 -5.02 -62.34 -33.86
N PHE A 52 -3.68 -62.20 -33.89
CA PHE A 52 -2.96 -60.96 -33.49
C PHE A 52 -3.42 -59.69 -34.23
N ASN A 53 -4.25 -59.86 -35.26
CA ASN A 53 -4.74 -58.86 -36.20
C ASN A 53 -6.27 -58.65 -36.13
N ALA A 54 -6.88 -58.97 -34.99
CA ALA A 54 -8.28 -58.72 -34.71
C ALA A 54 -8.45 -57.81 -33.49
N LEU A 55 -9.51 -56.99 -33.51
CA LEU A 55 -9.86 -56.05 -32.45
C LEU A 55 -11.26 -56.31 -31.93
N ASP A 56 -11.41 -56.27 -30.61
CA ASP A 56 -12.71 -56.10 -29.99
C ASP A 56 -12.91 -54.60 -29.73
N ILE A 57 -14.04 -54.05 -30.15
CA ILE A 57 -14.32 -52.61 -30.15
C ILE A 57 -15.65 -52.33 -29.45
N ILE A 58 -15.64 -51.35 -28.55
CA ILE A 58 -16.81 -50.84 -27.80
C ILE A 58 -16.91 -49.32 -27.93
N ARG A 59 -18.07 -48.75 -27.58
CA ARG A 59 -18.24 -47.29 -27.49
C ARG A 59 -17.40 -46.71 -26.36
N ALA A 60 -16.88 -45.51 -26.56
CA ALA A 60 -16.16 -44.76 -25.54
C ALA A 60 -16.95 -43.55 -25.01
N ASP A 61 -18.08 -43.22 -25.63
CA ASP A 61 -18.91 -42.06 -25.33
C ASP A 61 -19.97 -42.30 -24.24
N GLY A 62 -19.89 -43.43 -23.52
CA GLY A 62 -20.86 -43.82 -22.48
C GLY A 62 -22.22 -44.29 -23.01
N GLY A 63 -22.41 -44.38 -24.33
CA GLY A 63 -23.62 -44.93 -24.95
C GLY A 63 -23.75 -46.45 -24.77
N GLN A 64 -24.91 -47.00 -25.10
CA GLN A 64 -25.15 -48.45 -25.05
C GLN A 64 -24.47 -49.15 -26.24
N ASP A 65 -23.58 -50.10 -25.97
CA ASP A 65 -22.90 -50.90 -26.99
C ASP A 65 -23.88 -51.74 -27.83
N LEU A 66 -24.75 -52.50 -27.17
CA LEU A 66 -25.75 -53.35 -27.82
C LEU A 66 -26.66 -52.51 -28.74
N GLY A 67 -26.75 -52.92 -30.00
CA GLY A 67 -27.58 -52.25 -31.00
C GLY A 67 -26.88 -51.12 -31.76
N THR A 68 -25.63 -50.76 -31.42
CA THR A 68 -24.85 -49.74 -32.15
C THR A 68 -24.77 -50.09 -33.64
N PRO A 69 -25.14 -49.18 -34.57
CA PRO A 69 -25.04 -49.45 -36.01
C PRO A 69 -23.61 -49.82 -36.44
N ILE A 70 -23.49 -50.90 -37.22
CA ILE A 70 -22.23 -51.33 -37.83
C ILE A 70 -22.28 -51.04 -39.32
N LEU A 71 -21.30 -50.28 -39.81
CA LEU A 71 -21.23 -49.81 -41.19
C LEU A 71 -20.17 -50.57 -41.98
N ALA A 72 -20.32 -50.60 -43.30
CA ALA A 72 -19.29 -51.12 -44.20
C ALA A 72 -18.08 -50.17 -44.23
N SER A 73 -16.89 -50.71 -43.93
CA SER A 73 -15.62 -49.97 -43.94
C SER A 73 -15.19 -49.51 -45.34
N ALA A 74 -15.60 -50.24 -46.39
CA ALA A 74 -15.40 -49.90 -47.80
C ALA A 74 -16.47 -50.59 -48.67
N PRO A 75 -16.63 -50.22 -49.96
CA PRO A 75 -17.59 -50.89 -50.84
C PRO A 75 -17.24 -52.36 -51.04
N GLY A 76 -18.24 -53.22 -51.19
CA GLY A 76 -18.00 -54.65 -51.35
C GLY A 76 -19.26 -55.50 -51.46
N THR A 77 -19.11 -56.81 -51.33
CA THR A 77 -20.24 -57.76 -51.35
C THR A 77 -20.38 -58.44 -50.00
N ALA A 78 -21.54 -58.29 -49.37
CA ALA A 78 -21.83 -58.92 -48.09
C ALA A 78 -21.95 -60.45 -48.22
N ARG A 79 -21.37 -61.17 -47.26
CA ARG A 79 -21.47 -62.61 -47.05
C ARG A 79 -21.91 -62.87 -45.63
N LEU A 80 -23.07 -63.49 -45.48
CA LEU A 80 -23.63 -63.76 -44.16
C LEU A 80 -23.18 -65.15 -43.69
N THR A 81 -22.57 -65.20 -42.51
CA THR A 81 -22.22 -66.46 -41.87
C THR A 81 -22.74 -66.49 -40.43
N GLU A 82 -22.83 -67.69 -39.87
CA GLU A 82 -23.25 -67.88 -38.48
C GLU A 82 -22.56 -69.12 -37.91
N GLY A 83 -22.14 -69.06 -36.65
CA GLY A 83 -21.48 -70.18 -36.00
C GLY A 83 -21.48 -70.09 -34.47
N PRO A 84 -21.28 -71.21 -33.78
CA PRO A 84 -21.37 -71.26 -32.31
C PRO A 84 -20.34 -70.37 -31.61
N GLY A 85 -19.18 -70.10 -32.22
CA GLY A 85 -18.17 -69.16 -31.72
C GLY A 85 -18.43 -67.72 -32.13
N ALA A 86 -18.54 -67.45 -33.43
CA ALA A 86 -18.59 -66.08 -33.97
C ALA A 86 -19.97 -65.39 -33.88
N GLY A 87 -21.03 -66.13 -33.55
CA GLY A 87 -22.40 -65.59 -33.53
C GLY A 87 -22.89 -65.24 -34.94
N LEU A 88 -23.67 -64.16 -35.05
CA LEU A 88 -24.07 -63.59 -36.34
C LEU A 88 -22.91 -62.81 -36.93
N VAL A 89 -22.58 -63.09 -38.18
CA VAL A 89 -21.44 -62.48 -38.86
C VAL A 89 -21.86 -61.86 -40.19
N VAL A 90 -21.32 -60.67 -40.46
CA VAL A 90 -21.27 -60.09 -41.81
C VAL A 90 -19.81 -59.96 -42.23
N ASN A 91 -19.41 -60.74 -43.24
CA ASN A 91 -18.15 -60.50 -43.95
C ASN A 91 -18.44 -59.64 -45.17
N ILE A 92 -17.55 -58.73 -45.53
CA ILE A 92 -17.67 -57.95 -46.76
C ILE A 92 -16.48 -58.28 -47.63
N ASP A 93 -16.73 -58.92 -48.78
CA ASP A 93 -15.73 -59.18 -49.80
C ASP A 93 -15.48 -57.89 -50.60
N HIS A 94 -14.28 -57.31 -50.43
CA HIS A 94 -13.84 -56.12 -51.14
C HIS A 94 -13.02 -56.49 -52.39
N GLU A 95 -12.63 -55.48 -53.16
CA GLU A 95 -11.75 -55.70 -54.31
C GLU A 95 -10.31 -56.05 -53.87
N GLY A 96 -9.48 -56.53 -54.79
CA GLY A 96 -8.07 -56.87 -54.50
C GLY A 96 -7.86 -58.08 -53.57
N GLY A 97 -8.91 -58.82 -53.21
CA GLY A 97 -8.82 -59.97 -52.29
C GLY A 97 -8.93 -59.57 -50.80
N TRP A 98 -9.28 -58.32 -50.52
CA TRP A 98 -9.54 -57.83 -49.18
C TRP A 98 -10.92 -58.27 -48.67
N GLN A 99 -11.02 -58.49 -47.36
CA GLN A 99 -12.25 -58.82 -46.68
C GLN A 99 -12.27 -58.17 -45.30
N THR A 100 -13.38 -57.54 -44.92
CA THR A 100 -13.65 -57.15 -43.53
C THR A 100 -14.61 -58.13 -42.89
N ARG A 101 -14.46 -58.36 -41.59
CA ARG A 101 -15.31 -59.28 -40.83
C ARG A 101 -15.88 -58.61 -39.60
N HIS A 102 -17.17 -58.80 -39.37
CA HIS A 102 -17.92 -58.21 -38.26
C HIS A 102 -18.64 -59.33 -37.52
N TYR A 103 -18.16 -59.67 -36.33
CA TYR A 103 -18.68 -60.81 -35.55
C TYR A 103 -19.57 -60.34 -34.39
N HIS A 104 -20.19 -61.30 -33.72
CA HIS A 104 -21.02 -61.11 -32.52
C HIS A 104 -22.24 -60.21 -32.73
N LEU A 105 -22.66 -59.95 -33.98
CA LEU A 105 -23.72 -59.00 -34.31
C LEU A 105 -25.08 -59.38 -33.66
N ASP A 106 -25.89 -58.37 -33.34
CA ASP A 106 -27.26 -58.56 -32.83
C ASP A 106 -28.25 -58.69 -33.98
N THR A 107 -28.10 -57.85 -35.00
CA THR A 107 -28.90 -57.92 -36.24
C THR A 107 -28.02 -57.78 -37.49
N ARG A 108 -28.53 -58.28 -38.62
CA ARG A 108 -27.95 -58.11 -39.97
C ARG A 108 -28.97 -57.33 -40.80
N THR A 109 -28.55 -56.21 -41.39
CA THR A 109 -29.43 -55.30 -42.15
C THR A 109 -29.31 -55.47 -43.67
N VAL A 110 -28.48 -56.42 -44.10
CA VAL A 110 -28.21 -56.74 -45.51
C VAL A 110 -28.49 -58.21 -45.81
N GLU A 111 -28.70 -58.53 -47.08
CA GLU A 111 -28.89 -59.88 -47.59
C GLU A 111 -27.56 -60.53 -48.02
N ASP A 112 -27.50 -61.87 -48.01
CA ASP A 112 -26.33 -62.60 -48.50
C ASP A 112 -26.12 -62.36 -50.00
N GLY A 113 -24.94 -61.86 -50.36
CA GLY A 113 -24.59 -61.45 -51.72
C GLY A 113 -25.01 -60.04 -52.12
N GLN A 114 -25.56 -59.25 -51.21
CA GLN A 114 -25.87 -57.84 -51.45
C GLN A 114 -24.59 -57.02 -51.64
N ARG A 115 -24.55 -56.17 -52.67
CA ARG A 115 -23.48 -55.14 -52.82
C ARG A 115 -23.78 -53.98 -51.88
N VAL A 116 -22.77 -53.54 -51.14
CA VAL A 116 -22.84 -52.45 -50.16
C VAL A 116 -21.85 -51.35 -50.51
N GLU A 117 -22.21 -50.11 -50.21
CA GLU A 117 -21.35 -48.93 -50.32
C GLU A 117 -20.61 -48.68 -48.99
N GLN A 118 -19.50 -47.93 -49.02
CA GLN A 118 -18.83 -47.48 -47.79
C GLN A 118 -19.80 -46.64 -46.95
N GLY A 119 -19.82 -46.87 -45.63
CA GLY A 119 -20.74 -46.18 -44.72
C GLY A 119 -22.16 -46.74 -44.73
N GLN A 120 -22.49 -47.70 -45.60
CA GLN A 120 -23.79 -48.37 -45.55
C GLN A 120 -23.88 -49.27 -44.31
N GLN A 121 -24.98 -49.16 -43.55
CA GLN A 121 -25.22 -50.03 -42.40
C GLN A 121 -25.43 -51.50 -42.84
N VAL A 122 -24.65 -52.40 -42.23
CA VAL A 122 -24.68 -53.85 -42.50
C VAL A 122 -25.21 -54.68 -41.33
N GLY A 123 -25.26 -54.12 -40.13
CA GLY A 123 -25.82 -54.76 -38.96
C GLY A 123 -25.87 -53.85 -37.73
N THR A 124 -26.02 -54.48 -36.56
CA THR A 124 -25.88 -53.82 -35.27
C THR A 124 -24.98 -54.63 -34.35
N MET A 125 -24.18 -53.95 -33.52
CA MET A 125 -23.31 -54.54 -32.53
C MET A 125 -24.12 -55.41 -31.57
N GLY A 126 -23.58 -56.57 -31.20
CA GLY A 126 -24.32 -57.53 -30.41
C GLY A 126 -23.47 -58.31 -29.44
N ASN A 127 -24.08 -59.38 -28.93
CA ASN A 127 -23.48 -60.30 -27.97
C ASN A 127 -23.78 -61.76 -28.33
N THR A 128 -23.86 -62.07 -29.64
CA THR A 128 -24.19 -63.42 -30.12
C THR A 128 -22.94 -64.31 -30.21
N GLY A 129 -23.10 -65.64 -30.13
CA GLY A 129 -21.96 -66.58 -30.14
C GLY A 129 -21.29 -66.71 -28.76
N VAL A 130 -19.96 -66.87 -28.74
CA VAL A 130 -19.16 -66.88 -27.52
C VAL A 130 -18.63 -65.47 -27.28
N SER A 131 -19.33 -64.70 -26.45
CA SER A 131 -18.95 -63.36 -26.05
C SER A 131 -19.28 -63.14 -24.57
N SER A 132 -18.45 -62.37 -23.86
CA SER A 132 -18.65 -62.00 -22.46
C SER A 132 -19.47 -60.73 -22.24
N GLY A 133 -19.77 -59.98 -23.31
CA GLY A 133 -20.52 -58.73 -23.30
C GLY A 133 -20.63 -58.11 -24.70
N PRO A 134 -21.58 -57.18 -24.94
CA PRO A 134 -21.73 -56.57 -26.26
C PRO A 134 -20.44 -55.88 -26.73
N HIS A 135 -19.93 -56.25 -27.89
CA HIS A 135 -18.78 -55.63 -28.57
C HIS A 135 -18.79 -56.00 -30.05
N LEU A 136 -18.04 -55.26 -30.87
CA LEU A 136 -17.73 -55.67 -32.24
C LEU A 136 -16.36 -56.32 -32.28
N HIS A 137 -16.30 -57.60 -32.65
CA HIS A 137 -15.05 -58.22 -33.07
C HIS A 137 -14.85 -57.99 -34.57
N TYR A 138 -13.75 -57.32 -34.91
CA TYR A 138 -13.45 -56.80 -36.25
C TYR A 138 -12.10 -57.30 -36.77
N GLU A 139 -12.08 -57.74 -38.03
CA GLU A 139 -10.87 -58.14 -38.73
C GLU A 139 -10.77 -57.47 -40.11
N GLN A 140 -9.55 -57.17 -40.55
CA GLN A 140 -9.21 -56.94 -41.95
C GLN A 140 -8.35 -58.10 -42.45
N ARG A 141 -8.70 -58.70 -43.60
CA ARG A 141 -7.98 -59.86 -44.16
C ARG A 141 -7.64 -59.64 -45.61
N LEU A 142 -6.44 -60.05 -46.01
CA LEU A 142 -6.00 -60.11 -47.40
C LEU A 142 -5.83 -61.57 -47.81
N ASN A 143 -6.56 -62.01 -48.85
CA ASN A 143 -6.51 -63.38 -49.37
C ASN A 143 -6.69 -64.47 -48.28
N GLY A 144 -7.49 -64.16 -47.25
CA GLY A 144 -7.78 -65.05 -46.13
C GLY A 144 -6.84 -64.93 -44.92
N THR A 145 -5.79 -64.11 -44.98
CA THR A 145 -4.86 -63.87 -43.85
C THR A 145 -5.17 -62.55 -43.17
N ALA A 146 -5.33 -62.54 -41.84
CA ALA A 146 -5.59 -61.33 -41.06
C ALA A 146 -4.40 -60.36 -41.12
N GLN A 147 -4.66 -59.07 -41.26
CA GLN A 147 -3.69 -57.98 -41.39
C GLN A 147 -3.86 -56.97 -40.26
N GLU A 148 -2.82 -56.19 -39.98
CA GLU A 148 -2.95 -55.03 -39.10
C GLU A 148 -4.05 -54.09 -39.63
N ILE A 149 -4.88 -53.60 -38.71
CA ILE A 149 -6.09 -52.87 -39.01
C ILE A 149 -5.68 -51.43 -39.26
N VAL A 150 -5.95 -50.98 -40.49
CA VAL A 150 -5.75 -49.61 -40.92
C VAL A 150 -7.10 -48.94 -41.08
N VAL A 151 -7.29 -47.78 -40.46
CA VAL A 151 -8.48 -46.94 -40.58
C VAL A 151 -8.02 -45.56 -41.00
N ASP A 152 -8.64 -44.98 -42.02
CA ASP A 152 -8.29 -43.64 -42.52
C ASP A 152 -6.81 -43.51 -42.94
N GLY A 153 -6.20 -44.60 -43.37
CA GLY A 153 -4.77 -44.67 -43.70
C GLY A 153 -3.85 -44.78 -42.48
N GLU A 154 -4.38 -44.75 -41.26
CA GLU A 154 -3.61 -44.91 -40.02
C GLU A 154 -3.70 -46.35 -39.48
N GLU A 155 -2.54 -46.91 -39.18
CA GLU A 155 -2.43 -48.23 -38.55
C GLU A 155 -2.76 -48.12 -37.05
N LEU A 156 -3.70 -48.94 -36.56
CA LEU A 156 -4.09 -48.93 -35.14
C LEU A 156 -3.12 -49.73 -34.24
N ALA A 157 -2.23 -50.52 -34.83
CA ALA A 157 -1.22 -51.27 -34.11
C ALA A 157 -0.14 -50.34 -33.52
N PRO A 158 0.50 -50.70 -32.40
CA PRO A 158 0.22 -51.85 -31.55
C PRO A 158 -1.11 -51.69 -30.79
N TYR A 159 -1.88 -52.78 -30.67
CA TYR A 159 -3.17 -52.76 -29.99
C TYR A 159 -3.03 -52.81 -28.46
N PRO A 160 -3.87 -52.09 -27.70
CA PRO A 160 -3.88 -52.16 -26.25
C PRO A 160 -4.51 -53.48 -25.76
N PHE A 161 -4.13 -53.90 -24.55
CA PHE A 161 -4.67 -55.12 -23.91
C PHE A 161 -5.90 -54.84 -23.04
N SER A 162 -6.28 -53.57 -22.88
CA SER A 162 -7.47 -53.13 -22.16
C SER A 162 -8.21 -52.08 -22.97
N TYR A 163 -9.53 -52.03 -22.83
CA TYR A 163 -10.31 -50.88 -23.28
C TYR A 163 -9.88 -49.61 -22.53
N HIS A 164 -10.16 -48.45 -23.12
CA HIS A 164 -9.87 -47.12 -22.59
C HIS A 164 -8.37 -46.73 -22.55
N GLU A 165 -7.50 -47.51 -23.20
CA GLU A 165 -6.08 -47.15 -23.39
C GLU A 165 -5.84 -46.40 -24.71
N LYS A 166 -6.62 -46.71 -25.76
CA LYS A 166 -6.59 -46.02 -27.05
C LYS A 166 -8.01 -45.76 -27.55
N TYR A 167 -8.15 -44.69 -28.32
CA TYR A 167 -9.41 -44.21 -28.87
C TYR A 167 -9.25 -43.81 -30.33
N PHE A 168 -10.33 -43.84 -31.09
CA PHE A 168 -10.45 -43.10 -32.34
C PHE A 168 -11.91 -42.67 -32.55
N ILE A 169 -12.12 -41.65 -33.38
CA ILE A 169 -13.44 -41.19 -33.78
C ILE A 169 -13.69 -41.65 -35.21
N SER A 170 -14.82 -42.31 -35.45
CA SER A 170 -15.16 -42.76 -36.80
C SER A 170 -15.40 -41.59 -37.75
N THR A 171 -14.75 -41.61 -38.91
CA THR A 171 -15.02 -40.67 -40.01
C THR A 171 -15.94 -41.26 -41.10
N ASN A 172 -16.50 -42.45 -40.86
CA ASN A 172 -17.31 -43.15 -41.86
C ASN A 172 -18.68 -42.49 -42.05
N GLY A 173 -19.00 -42.11 -43.28
CA GLY A 173 -20.27 -41.44 -43.60
C GLY A 173 -20.34 -39.97 -43.18
N CYS A 174 -19.21 -39.28 -42.99
CA CYS A 174 -19.20 -37.87 -42.57
C CYS A 174 -19.41 -36.83 -43.69
N ASP A 175 -19.75 -37.22 -44.93
CA ASP A 175 -19.98 -36.30 -46.08
C ASP A 175 -18.90 -35.19 -46.30
N GLY A 176 -17.67 -35.38 -45.79
CA GLY A 176 -16.56 -34.42 -45.88
C GLY A 176 -16.38 -33.48 -44.67
N GLU A 177 -17.22 -33.56 -43.64
CA GLU A 177 -17.01 -32.85 -42.36
C GLU A 177 -16.12 -33.67 -41.42
N GLN A 178 -15.10 -33.05 -40.81
CA GLN A 178 -14.34 -33.69 -39.73
C GLN A 178 -15.18 -33.67 -38.44
N PRO A 179 -15.21 -34.78 -37.67
CA PRO A 179 -15.83 -34.76 -36.36
C PRO A 179 -15.10 -33.79 -35.41
N PRO A 180 -15.81 -33.19 -34.43
CA PRO A 180 -15.20 -32.26 -33.50
C PRO A 180 -14.10 -32.95 -32.68
N VAL A 181 -12.95 -32.28 -32.57
CA VAL A 181 -11.89 -32.68 -31.64
C VAL A 181 -12.42 -32.39 -30.22
N GLU A 182 -12.40 -33.38 -29.33
CA GLU A 182 -12.67 -33.15 -27.91
C GLU A 182 -11.54 -32.27 -27.35
N LYS A 183 -11.91 -31.16 -26.72
CA LYS A 183 -10.97 -30.22 -26.09
C LYS A 183 -10.53 -30.77 -24.73
N GLU A 184 -9.33 -30.40 -24.30
CA GLU A 184 -8.80 -30.78 -22.98
C GLU A 184 -9.31 -29.81 -21.89
N GLU A 185 -9.74 -30.35 -20.75
CA GLU A 185 -10.16 -29.53 -19.61
C GLU A 185 -8.97 -28.74 -19.04
N THR A 186 -9.22 -27.52 -18.54
CA THR A 186 -8.18 -26.69 -17.91
C THR A 186 -8.56 -26.25 -16.51
N SER A 187 -7.56 -25.86 -15.72
CA SER A 187 -7.70 -25.35 -14.36
C SER A 187 -6.84 -24.10 -14.15
N LEU A 188 -7.40 -23.11 -13.43
CA LEU A 188 -6.71 -21.89 -13.03
C LEU A 188 -6.47 -21.87 -11.51
N ALA A 189 -5.33 -21.32 -11.12
CA ALA A 189 -5.03 -21.00 -9.73
C ALA A 189 -4.35 -19.64 -9.60
N TYR A 190 -4.75 -18.85 -8.61
CA TYR A 190 -4.05 -17.61 -8.27
C TYR A 190 -2.78 -17.90 -7.46
N THR A 191 -1.70 -17.19 -7.78
CA THR A 191 -0.37 -17.37 -7.15
C THR A 191 0.28 -16.06 -6.73
N GLY A 192 -0.42 -14.94 -6.90
CA GLY A 192 0.08 -13.59 -6.62
C GLY A 192 -0.05 -13.17 -5.15
N PRO A 193 0.17 -11.89 -4.85
CA PRO A 193 0.05 -11.35 -3.49
C PRO A 193 -1.38 -11.44 -2.95
N GLU A 194 -1.54 -11.65 -1.64
CA GLU A 194 -2.83 -11.63 -0.95
C GLU A 194 -3.26 -10.23 -0.48
N VAL A 195 -2.29 -9.30 -0.42
CA VAL A 195 -2.48 -7.91 0.01
C VAL A 195 -1.89 -6.99 -1.05
N VAL A 196 -2.66 -5.99 -1.47
CA VAL A 196 -2.21 -4.92 -2.38
C VAL A 196 -2.66 -3.58 -1.82
N SER A 197 -2.01 -2.50 -2.23
CA SER A 197 -2.35 -1.15 -1.77
C SER A 197 -3.13 -0.42 -2.86
N ASN A 198 -4.13 0.35 -2.46
CA ASN A 198 -4.80 1.30 -3.36
C ASN A 198 -3.78 2.37 -3.79
N GLY A 199 -4.03 3.04 -4.92
CA GLY A 199 -3.15 4.06 -5.50
C GLY A 199 -1.83 3.52 -6.09
N GLU A 200 -1.40 2.34 -5.66
CA GLU A 200 -0.15 1.71 -6.08
C GLU A 200 -0.34 0.66 -7.19
N PRO A 201 0.73 0.32 -7.93
CA PRO A 201 0.69 -0.78 -8.90
C PRO A 201 0.56 -2.15 -8.21
N ALA A 202 -0.26 -3.03 -8.76
CA ALA A 202 -0.41 -4.42 -8.31
C ALA A 202 0.03 -5.43 -9.38
N GLU A 203 1.06 -6.22 -9.07
CA GLU A 203 1.50 -7.35 -9.91
C GLU A 203 0.73 -8.63 -9.51
N LEU A 204 -0.25 -9.00 -10.32
CA LEU A 204 -1.06 -10.20 -10.16
C LEU A 204 -0.45 -11.38 -10.92
N SER A 205 -0.58 -12.59 -10.39
CA SER A 205 -0.12 -13.80 -11.08
C SER A 205 -1.01 -15.01 -10.87
N GLY A 206 -1.03 -15.91 -11.84
CA GLY A 206 -1.75 -17.18 -11.77
C GLY A 206 -1.13 -18.23 -12.67
N THR A 207 -1.62 -19.47 -12.57
CA THR A 207 -1.16 -20.60 -13.37
C THR A 207 -2.33 -21.29 -14.07
N LEU A 208 -2.12 -21.67 -15.33
CA LEU A 208 -3.06 -22.46 -16.14
C LEU A 208 -2.48 -23.84 -16.43
N THR A 209 -3.22 -24.89 -16.08
CA THR A 209 -2.85 -26.29 -16.35
C THR A 209 -3.98 -27.05 -17.02
N ASP A 210 -3.65 -28.16 -17.68
CA ASP A 210 -4.64 -29.11 -18.22
C ASP A 210 -5.09 -30.16 -17.18
N GLU A 211 -5.92 -31.12 -17.58
CA GLU A 211 -6.39 -32.25 -16.75
C GLU A 211 -5.23 -33.11 -16.19
N GLY A 212 -4.09 -33.12 -16.86
CA GLY A 212 -2.87 -33.85 -16.46
C GLY A 212 -1.96 -33.08 -15.52
N ASP A 213 -2.38 -31.89 -15.06
CA ASP A 213 -1.54 -30.91 -14.36
C ASP A 213 -0.33 -30.43 -15.19
N GLU A 214 -0.37 -30.57 -16.52
CA GLU A 214 0.68 -30.06 -17.40
C GLU A 214 0.45 -28.56 -17.70
N PRO A 215 1.53 -27.76 -17.76
CA PRO A 215 1.41 -26.32 -17.97
C PRO A 215 0.94 -25.97 -19.39
N VAL A 216 -0.09 -25.13 -19.47
CA VAL A 216 -0.64 -24.67 -20.75
C VAL A 216 -0.02 -23.32 -21.13
N ALA A 217 0.84 -23.32 -22.16
CA ALA A 217 1.63 -22.16 -22.57
C ALA A 217 0.96 -21.32 -23.68
N ASP A 218 1.43 -20.07 -23.81
CA ASP A 218 1.06 -19.12 -24.86
C ASP A 218 -0.45 -18.80 -24.91
N ARG A 219 -1.14 -18.83 -23.76
CA ARG A 219 -2.56 -18.52 -23.61
C ARG A 219 -2.80 -17.25 -22.81
N THR A 220 -3.81 -16.49 -23.18
CA THR A 220 -4.19 -15.26 -22.47
C THR A 220 -5.09 -15.60 -21.29
N VAL A 221 -4.72 -15.13 -20.10
CA VAL A 221 -5.52 -15.17 -18.88
C VAL A 221 -5.87 -13.73 -18.50
N SER A 222 -7.16 -13.46 -18.32
CA SER A 222 -7.63 -12.16 -17.82
C SER A 222 -7.75 -12.19 -16.30
N PHE A 223 -7.27 -11.13 -15.66
CA PHE A 223 -7.38 -10.87 -14.23
C PHE A 223 -8.33 -9.70 -14.03
N THR A 224 -9.30 -9.87 -13.14
CA THR A 224 -10.35 -8.87 -12.88
C THR A 224 -10.46 -8.66 -11.38
N LEU A 225 -10.07 -7.48 -10.90
CA LEU A 225 -10.15 -7.04 -9.51
C LEU A 225 -11.38 -6.16 -9.33
N GLY A 226 -12.18 -6.45 -8.31
CA GLY A 226 -13.38 -5.68 -8.00
C GLY A 226 -14.63 -6.13 -8.74
N THR A 227 -15.69 -5.33 -8.64
CA THR A 227 -16.97 -5.58 -9.32
C THR A 227 -17.63 -4.27 -9.75
N GLY A 228 -18.50 -4.35 -10.77
CA GLY A 228 -19.33 -3.22 -11.16
C GLY A 228 -18.52 -2.07 -11.75
N ASP A 229 -18.79 -0.84 -11.30
CA ASP A 229 -18.18 0.37 -11.88
C ASP A 229 -16.71 0.57 -11.46
N SER A 230 -16.23 -0.14 -10.45
CA SER A 230 -14.83 -0.10 -9.99
C SER A 230 -14.00 -1.29 -10.46
N GLU A 231 -14.54 -2.10 -11.37
CA GLU A 231 -13.84 -3.26 -11.90
C GLU A 231 -12.58 -2.82 -12.66
N GLN A 232 -11.44 -3.36 -12.27
CA GLN A 232 -10.16 -3.15 -12.94
C GLN A 232 -9.68 -4.47 -13.50
N ALA A 233 -9.33 -4.48 -14.78
CA ALA A 233 -8.91 -5.68 -15.47
C ALA A 233 -7.58 -5.48 -16.17
N CYS A 234 -6.83 -6.57 -16.24
CA CYS A 234 -5.59 -6.64 -16.99
C CYS A 234 -5.41 -8.07 -17.53
N GLU A 235 -4.57 -8.25 -18.56
CA GLU A 235 -4.32 -9.57 -19.16
C GLU A 235 -2.84 -9.97 -19.09
N GLY A 236 -2.60 -11.26 -18.81
CA GLY A 236 -1.27 -11.89 -18.87
C GLY A 236 -1.26 -13.03 -19.89
N THR A 237 -0.11 -13.30 -20.51
CA THR A 237 0.08 -14.48 -21.37
C THR A 237 0.87 -15.55 -20.61
N THR A 238 0.41 -16.80 -20.63
CA THR A 238 1.06 -17.91 -19.94
C THR A 238 2.42 -18.24 -20.56
N GLY A 239 3.43 -18.40 -19.72
CA GLY A 239 4.74 -18.90 -20.12
C GLY A 239 4.77 -20.41 -20.34
N SER A 240 5.95 -20.95 -20.63
CA SER A 240 6.16 -22.40 -20.77
C SER A 240 5.91 -23.21 -19.49
N ASP A 241 5.82 -22.53 -18.35
CA ASP A 241 5.48 -23.07 -17.04
C ASP A 241 3.98 -22.90 -16.70
N GLY A 242 3.18 -22.40 -17.65
CA GLY A 242 1.75 -22.13 -17.45
C GLY A 242 1.48 -20.88 -16.62
N GLY A 243 2.51 -20.16 -16.17
CA GLY A 243 2.37 -18.96 -15.35
C GLY A 243 2.02 -17.73 -16.18
N ALA A 244 0.96 -17.01 -15.81
CA ALA A 244 0.61 -15.70 -16.34
C ALA A 244 0.84 -14.63 -15.27
N MET A 245 1.39 -13.49 -15.67
CA MET A 245 1.56 -12.31 -14.82
C MET A 245 0.92 -11.11 -15.49
N CYS A 246 0.34 -10.24 -14.66
CA CYS A 246 -0.37 -9.06 -15.09
C CYS A 246 -0.17 -7.91 -14.12
N VAL A 247 -0.24 -6.66 -14.60
CA VAL A 247 -0.08 -5.47 -13.75
C VAL A 247 -1.31 -4.58 -13.89
N ILE A 248 -1.92 -4.24 -12.75
CA ILE A 248 -2.83 -3.09 -12.65
C ILE A 248 -1.96 -1.89 -12.25
N ASP A 249 -1.81 -0.90 -13.13
CA ASP A 249 -0.87 0.23 -12.95
C ASP A 249 -1.18 1.09 -11.71
N THR A 250 -2.45 1.18 -11.33
CA THR A 250 -2.93 1.96 -10.19
C THR A 250 -4.18 1.28 -9.68
N VAL A 251 -4.13 0.63 -8.53
CA VAL A 251 -5.32 0.03 -7.91
C VAL A 251 -6.25 1.16 -7.46
N ASP A 252 -7.52 1.05 -7.80
CA ASP A 252 -8.58 2.00 -7.44
C ASP A 252 -9.85 1.20 -7.13
N GLN A 253 -9.92 0.71 -5.89
CA GLN A 253 -11.05 -0.09 -5.41
C GLN A 253 -11.83 0.65 -4.31
N PRO A 254 -13.17 0.63 -4.37
CA PRO A 254 -14.02 1.15 -3.32
C PRO A 254 -13.90 0.21 -2.12
N LEU A 255 -13.66 0.80 -0.96
CA LEU A 255 -13.36 0.03 0.22
C LEU A 255 -14.66 -0.25 0.99
N ILE A 256 -14.94 -1.53 1.20
CA ILE A 256 -16.01 -2.05 2.05
C ILE A 256 -15.46 -2.41 3.44
N ASP A 257 -16.34 -2.69 4.40
CA ASP A 257 -16.06 -2.75 5.84
C ASP A 257 -14.88 -3.67 6.31
N ASP A 258 -14.39 -4.61 5.48
CA ASP A 258 -13.26 -5.49 5.82
C ASP A 258 -12.02 -5.35 4.93
N GLY A 259 -12.06 -4.41 3.97
CA GLY A 259 -10.99 -4.14 3.01
C GLY A 259 -10.75 -5.27 2.01
N THR A 260 -11.66 -6.24 1.88
CA THR A 260 -11.49 -7.34 0.91
C THR A 260 -12.22 -7.06 -0.40
N VAL A 261 -11.59 -7.42 -1.50
CA VAL A 261 -12.09 -7.19 -2.86
C VAL A 261 -11.95 -8.48 -3.66
N PRO A 262 -12.99 -8.93 -4.39
CA PRO A 262 -12.91 -10.14 -5.18
C PRO A 262 -11.92 -9.99 -6.34
N LEU A 263 -11.16 -11.04 -6.59
CA LEU A 263 -10.29 -11.21 -7.74
C LEU A 263 -10.72 -12.45 -8.52
N ARG A 264 -10.96 -12.27 -9.81
CA ARG A 264 -11.29 -13.36 -10.73
C ARG A 264 -10.23 -13.51 -11.81
N LEU A 265 -9.85 -14.74 -12.09
CA LEU A 265 -9.03 -15.12 -13.23
C LEU A 265 -9.92 -15.89 -14.21
N ASP A 266 -9.82 -15.58 -15.49
CA ASP A 266 -10.54 -16.29 -16.55
C ASP A 266 -9.62 -16.68 -17.70
N PHE A 267 -9.80 -17.90 -18.17
CA PHE A 267 -9.32 -18.38 -19.45
C PHE A 267 -10.53 -18.74 -20.30
N ALA A 268 -10.70 -18.07 -21.44
CA ALA A 268 -11.90 -18.19 -22.27
C ALA A 268 -12.01 -19.53 -23.05
N GLY A 269 -10.96 -20.37 -23.02
CA GLY A 269 -10.83 -21.54 -23.88
C GLY A 269 -10.46 -21.17 -25.33
N ASP A 270 -10.10 -22.20 -26.10
CA ASP A 270 -9.77 -22.08 -27.53
C ASP A 270 -10.10 -23.38 -28.27
N ASP A 271 -9.54 -23.61 -29.46
CA ASP A 271 -9.80 -24.81 -30.27
C ASP A 271 -9.26 -26.11 -29.65
N GLU A 272 -8.30 -26.03 -28.73
CA GLU A 272 -7.59 -27.15 -28.07
C GLU A 272 -8.07 -27.35 -26.63
N TYR A 273 -8.33 -26.25 -25.90
CA TYR A 273 -8.62 -26.28 -24.48
C TYR A 273 -10.01 -25.72 -24.12
N GLU A 274 -10.65 -26.31 -23.11
CA GLU A 274 -11.87 -25.78 -22.52
C GLU A 274 -11.61 -24.53 -21.66
N ALA A 275 -12.64 -23.71 -21.48
CA ALA A 275 -12.59 -22.52 -20.64
C ALA A 275 -12.53 -22.88 -19.15
N SER A 276 -11.82 -22.09 -18.36
CA SER A 276 -11.75 -22.25 -16.90
C SER A 276 -11.70 -20.89 -16.19
N SER A 277 -12.05 -20.88 -14.91
CA SER A 277 -12.08 -19.66 -14.09
C SER A 277 -11.69 -19.97 -12.65
N HIS A 278 -11.07 -19.00 -11.97
CA HIS A 278 -10.73 -19.07 -10.55
C HIS A 278 -11.14 -17.78 -9.85
N GLU A 279 -11.69 -17.87 -8.64
CA GLU A 279 -12.08 -16.72 -7.83
C GLU A 279 -11.41 -16.80 -6.45
N THR A 280 -10.89 -15.67 -5.99
CA THR A 280 -10.32 -15.46 -4.66
C THR A 280 -10.61 -14.03 -4.20
N GLU A 281 -10.13 -13.63 -3.03
CA GLU A 281 -10.24 -12.26 -2.52
C GLU A 281 -8.84 -11.71 -2.20
N LEU A 282 -8.63 -10.43 -2.48
CA LEU A 282 -7.45 -9.68 -2.07
C LEU A 282 -7.82 -8.70 -0.97
N ARG A 283 -6.92 -8.46 -0.03
CA ARG A 283 -7.03 -7.35 0.92
C ARG A 283 -6.41 -6.10 0.30
N ILE A 284 -7.17 -5.01 0.26
CA ILE A 284 -6.73 -3.69 -0.20
C ILE A 284 -6.40 -2.83 1.02
N THR A 285 -5.21 -2.27 1.06
CA THR A 285 -4.79 -1.30 2.08
C THR A 285 -4.72 0.12 1.53
N LEU A 286 -4.83 1.12 2.39
CA LEU A 286 -4.60 2.53 2.06
C LEU A 286 -3.32 3.04 2.71
N GLU A 287 -2.53 3.83 1.97
CA GLU A 287 -1.49 4.65 2.58
C GLU A 287 -2.10 5.76 3.44
N THR A 288 -1.40 6.16 4.50
CA THR A 288 -1.82 7.26 5.36
C THR A 288 -0.75 8.33 5.46
N GLU A 289 -1.18 9.57 5.68
CA GLU A 289 -0.34 10.72 5.93
C GLU A 289 -0.72 11.33 7.28
N LEU A 290 0.28 11.52 8.14
CA LEU A 290 0.15 12.10 9.46
C LEU A 290 0.86 13.45 9.48
N GLU A 291 0.21 14.48 10.01
CA GLU A 291 0.75 15.84 10.12
C GLU A 291 0.61 16.36 11.56
N TYR A 292 1.65 17.03 12.06
CA TYR A 292 1.56 17.78 13.32
C TYR A 292 0.89 19.14 13.10
N THR A 293 -0.15 19.43 13.88
CA THR A 293 -0.91 20.69 13.80
C THR A 293 -1.01 21.40 15.15
N GLY A 294 -0.21 20.97 16.12
CA GLY A 294 -0.21 21.45 17.49
C GLY A 294 0.41 22.83 17.67
N PRO A 295 0.58 23.27 18.93
CA PRO A 295 1.14 24.58 19.24
C PRO A 295 2.60 24.71 18.77
N ALA A 296 3.00 25.93 18.41
CA ALA A 296 4.37 26.23 18.00
C ALA A 296 5.33 26.43 19.18
N SER A 297 4.80 26.72 20.38
CA SER A 297 5.55 26.83 21.63
C SER A 297 4.83 26.13 22.79
N ILE A 298 5.60 25.75 23.81
CA ILE A 298 5.13 25.09 25.02
C ILE A 298 5.89 25.64 26.24
N ALA A 299 5.26 25.62 27.42
CA ALA A 299 5.88 25.98 28.68
C ALA A 299 5.91 24.78 29.63
N ASN A 300 7.02 24.58 30.34
CA ASN A 300 7.07 23.57 31.40
C ASN A 300 6.06 23.86 32.51
N ASP A 301 5.77 22.85 33.33
CA ASP A 301 4.84 22.89 34.45
C ASP A 301 3.37 23.25 34.08
N THR A 302 3.08 23.47 32.79
CA THR A 302 1.75 23.70 32.23
C THR A 302 1.28 22.50 31.40
N ALA A 303 -0.02 22.41 31.16
CA ALA A 303 -0.59 21.41 30.27
C ALA A 303 -0.41 21.82 28.81
N ALA A 304 0.13 20.94 27.97
CA ALA A 304 0.22 21.15 26.52
C ALA A 304 -0.75 20.23 25.78
N GLU A 305 -1.64 20.81 24.98
CA GLU A 305 -2.51 20.09 24.05
C GLU A 305 -1.81 19.94 22.69
N LEU A 306 -1.20 18.79 22.46
CA LEU A 306 -0.62 18.42 21.18
C LEU A 306 -1.74 18.02 20.22
N SER A 307 -1.58 18.32 18.93
CA SER A 307 -2.55 17.93 17.92
C SER A 307 -1.91 17.53 16.60
N GLY A 308 -2.64 16.73 15.82
CA GLY A 308 -2.27 16.33 14.48
C GLY A 308 -3.48 15.95 13.63
N THR A 309 -3.24 15.66 12.37
CA THR A 309 -4.27 15.19 11.42
C THR A 309 -3.79 13.93 10.73
N LEU A 310 -4.64 12.90 10.66
CA LEU A 310 -4.41 11.66 9.93
C LEU A 310 -5.40 11.55 8.77
N ILE A 311 -4.87 11.48 7.56
CA ILE A 311 -5.63 11.30 6.32
C ILE A 311 -5.12 10.07 5.56
N ASP A 312 -5.94 9.53 4.65
CA ASP A 312 -5.50 8.57 3.67
C ASP A 312 -4.92 9.25 2.42
N GLU A 313 -4.36 8.47 1.51
CA GLU A 313 -3.81 8.91 0.22
C GLU A 313 -4.81 9.67 -0.69
N THR A 314 -6.12 9.50 -0.45
CA THR A 314 -7.17 10.24 -1.20
C THR A 314 -7.44 11.61 -0.59
N GLY A 315 -6.86 11.89 0.58
CA GLY A 315 -7.13 13.04 1.42
C GLY A 315 -8.37 12.91 2.28
N ALA A 316 -8.94 11.70 2.40
CA ALA A 316 -10.07 11.45 3.28
C ALA A 316 -9.60 11.26 4.74
N PRO A 317 -10.39 11.75 5.71
CA PRO A 317 -10.01 11.64 7.12
C PRO A 317 -10.08 10.19 7.61
N VAL A 318 -9.04 9.77 8.32
CA VAL A 318 -8.98 8.45 8.96
C VAL A 318 -9.52 8.57 10.39
N THR A 319 -10.70 8.00 10.64
CA THR A 319 -11.44 8.12 11.92
C THR A 319 -11.23 6.93 12.85
N ASP A 320 -11.41 7.17 14.15
CA ASP A 320 -11.38 6.14 15.22
C ASP A 320 -10.06 5.36 15.32
N GLN A 321 -8.94 5.97 14.91
CA GLN A 321 -7.60 5.41 15.01
C GLN A 321 -6.80 6.03 16.15
N THR A 322 -5.98 5.23 16.82
CA THR A 322 -5.09 5.70 17.89
C THR A 322 -3.80 6.24 17.31
N VAL A 323 -3.42 7.46 17.70
CA VAL A 323 -2.12 8.08 17.38
C VAL A 323 -1.38 8.34 18.68
N ALA A 324 -0.13 7.89 18.75
CA ALA A 324 0.75 8.17 19.87
C ALA A 324 1.57 9.44 19.60
N PHE A 325 1.73 10.26 20.63
CA PHE A 325 2.52 11.48 20.64
C PHE A 325 3.68 11.29 21.62
N THR A 326 4.87 11.73 21.22
CA THR A 326 6.04 11.85 22.09
C THR A 326 6.54 13.28 22.04
N LEU A 327 6.68 13.90 23.20
CA LEU A 327 7.31 15.19 23.40
C LEU A 327 8.67 14.99 24.07
N GLY A 328 9.73 15.57 23.51
CA GLY A 328 11.09 15.41 24.00
C GLY A 328 11.80 14.16 23.47
N ALA A 329 12.99 13.90 24.00
CA ALA A 329 13.83 12.78 23.59
C ALA A 329 14.64 12.23 24.78
N GLY A 330 14.93 10.92 24.75
CA GLY A 330 15.74 10.27 25.78
C GLY A 330 15.03 10.22 27.14
N ASP A 331 15.72 10.63 28.21
CA ASP A 331 15.18 10.52 29.57
C ASP A 331 14.05 11.53 29.89
N SER A 332 13.86 12.55 29.04
CA SER A 332 12.79 13.56 29.17
C SER A 332 11.59 13.30 28.24
N GLU A 333 11.49 12.11 27.65
CA GLU A 333 10.33 11.76 26.82
C GLU A 333 9.04 11.74 27.64
N GLN A 334 8.05 12.49 27.16
CA GLN A 334 6.70 12.48 27.69
C GLN A 334 5.76 12.01 26.59
N VAL A 335 5.02 10.94 26.87
CA VAL A 335 4.15 10.30 25.90
C VAL A 335 2.69 10.46 26.28
N CYS A 336 1.84 10.58 25.26
CA CYS A 336 0.40 10.55 25.43
C CYS A 336 -0.25 10.02 24.13
N GLU A 337 -1.50 9.55 24.20
CA GLU A 337 -2.22 9.02 23.03
C GLU A 337 -3.56 9.75 22.84
N GLY A 338 -3.95 9.92 21.58
CA GLY A 338 -5.25 10.44 21.17
C GLY A 338 -5.93 9.52 20.15
N THR A 339 -7.25 9.66 20.00
CA THR A 339 -8.02 8.97 18.96
C THR A 339 -8.49 9.97 17.92
N THR A 340 -8.33 9.64 16.63
CA THR A 340 -8.76 10.50 15.52
C THR A 340 -10.27 10.63 15.49
N THR A 341 -10.73 11.86 15.23
CA THR A 341 -12.15 12.20 15.08
C THR A 341 -12.63 11.92 13.66
N ALA A 342 -13.92 12.16 13.39
CA ALA A 342 -14.50 12.03 12.05
C ALA A 342 -13.86 12.96 11.00
N ASP A 343 -13.18 14.03 11.42
CA ASP A 343 -12.45 14.95 10.56
C ASP A 343 -10.95 14.58 10.44
N GLY A 344 -10.53 13.42 10.98
CA GLY A 344 -9.13 12.96 10.96
C GLY A 344 -8.23 13.68 11.96
N ALA A 345 -8.73 14.71 12.64
CA ALA A 345 -8.01 15.42 13.68
C ALA A 345 -7.87 14.56 14.94
N VAL A 346 -6.69 14.63 15.57
CA VAL A 346 -6.37 13.97 16.83
C VAL A 346 -5.71 14.96 17.78
N THR A 347 -6.08 14.89 19.05
CA THR A 347 -5.51 15.72 20.12
C THR A 347 -5.08 14.85 21.27
N CYS A 348 -4.03 15.27 21.97
CA CYS A 348 -3.54 14.60 23.15
C CYS A 348 -2.93 15.60 24.14
N THR A 349 -3.11 15.39 25.44
CA THR A 349 -2.64 16.31 26.47
C THR A 349 -1.49 15.73 27.27
N VAL A 350 -0.38 16.48 27.34
CA VAL A 350 0.66 16.30 28.35
C VAL A 350 0.31 17.20 29.53
N GLU A 351 -0.13 16.63 30.65
CA GLU A 351 -0.72 17.36 31.79
C GLU A 351 0.25 18.36 32.46
N ALA A 352 1.54 18.05 32.47
CA ALA A 352 2.59 18.91 33.00
C ALA A 352 3.85 18.67 32.17
N VAL A 353 4.19 19.60 31.29
CA VAL A 353 5.39 19.53 30.46
C VAL A 353 6.64 19.63 31.34
N ASP A 354 7.64 18.78 31.10
CA ASP A 354 8.90 18.72 31.83
C ASP A 354 10.03 18.43 30.84
N GLN A 355 10.51 19.49 30.19
CA GLN A 355 11.52 19.44 29.13
C GLN A 355 12.77 20.22 29.52
N PRO A 356 13.96 19.67 29.24
CA PRO A 356 15.21 20.36 29.55
C PRO A 356 15.39 21.57 28.65
N LEU A 357 15.85 22.69 29.22
CA LEU A 357 16.24 23.86 28.43
C LEU A 357 17.59 23.60 27.73
N THR A 358 17.56 23.47 26.41
CA THR A 358 18.73 23.30 25.55
C THR A 358 19.22 24.65 25.00
N ASP A 359 20.38 24.64 24.34
CA ASP A 359 20.88 25.83 23.63
C ASP A 359 20.04 26.17 22.38
N GLU A 360 19.37 25.18 21.79
CA GLU A 360 18.48 25.39 20.63
C GLU A 360 17.11 25.92 21.05
N THR A 361 16.76 25.78 22.34
CA THR A 361 15.48 26.24 22.93
C THR A 361 14.25 25.63 22.24
N THR A 362 14.43 24.49 21.59
CA THR A 362 13.38 23.69 20.96
C THR A 362 13.24 22.33 21.64
N VAL A 363 12.07 21.73 21.47
CA VAL A 363 11.74 20.37 21.90
C VAL A 363 11.19 19.61 20.69
N PRO A 364 11.69 18.41 20.38
CA PRO A 364 11.13 17.58 19.32
C PRO A 364 9.75 17.04 19.73
N VAL A 365 8.85 16.97 18.76
CA VAL A 365 7.57 16.25 18.87
C VAL A 365 7.53 15.21 17.76
N SER A 366 7.17 13.97 18.10
CA SER A 366 6.89 12.92 17.11
C SER A 366 5.50 12.34 17.30
N LEU A 367 4.87 11.98 16.19
CA LEU A 367 3.55 11.34 16.15
C LEU A 367 3.70 10.05 15.38
N THR A 368 3.07 8.99 15.86
CA THR A 368 3.09 7.68 15.21
C THR A 368 1.70 7.07 15.16
N PHE A 369 1.32 6.61 13.98
CA PHE A 369 0.19 5.74 13.74
C PHE A 369 0.72 4.37 13.28
N ASP A 370 0.46 3.32 14.05
CA ASP A 370 0.99 1.97 13.80
C ASP A 370 0.32 1.25 12.62
N GLY A 371 -0.72 1.83 12.04
CA GLY A 371 -1.56 1.16 11.05
C GLY A 371 -2.52 0.14 11.68
N ASP A 372 -3.34 -0.45 10.82
CA ASP A 372 -4.18 -1.59 11.16
C ASP A 372 -4.23 -2.58 9.97
N GLY A 373 -5.26 -3.44 9.92
CA GLY A 373 -5.43 -4.38 8.80
C GLY A 373 -5.85 -3.72 7.48
N PHE A 374 -6.06 -2.41 7.47
CA PHE A 374 -6.64 -1.63 6.39
C PHE A 374 -5.80 -0.39 6.04
N TYR A 375 -5.38 0.39 7.04
CA TYR A 375 -4.51 1.54 6.88
C TYR A 375 -3.05 1.16 7.17
N LEU A 376 -2.13 1.58 6.31
CA LEU A 376 -0.71 1.44 6.54
C LEU A 376 -0.22 2.44 7.61
N PRO A 377 0.84 2.11 8.36
CA PRO A 377 1.42 3.00 9.36
C PRO A 377 1.97 4.29 8.75
N SER A 378 1.96 5.37 9.53
CA SER A 378 2.57 6.66 9.18
C SER A 378 3.11 7.37 10.41
N GLU A 379 4.07 8.27 10.20
CA GLU A 379 4.72 9.05 11.26
C GLU A 379 4.89 10.51 10.84
N ALA A 380 4.91 11.40 11.83
CA ALA A 380 5.18 12.82 11.65
C ALA A 380 6.15 13.32 12.72
N SER A 381 6.87 14.40 12.43
CA SER A 381 7.69 15.08 13.44
C SER A 381 7.69 16.59 13.24
N ALA A 382 7.86 17.31 14.34
CA ALA A 382 7.97 18.76 14.40
C ALA A 382 8.93 19.19 15.51
N GLU A 383 9.36 20.45 15.48
CA GLU A 383 10.10 21.10 16.55
C GLU A 383 9.22 22.22 17.11
N VAL A 384 9.02 22.25 18.43
CA VAL A 384 8.29 23.32 19.12
C VAL A 384 9.26 24.12 19.97
N LEU A 385 9.00 25.42 20.12
CA LEU A 385 9.81 26.28 20.98
C LEU A 385 9.49 26.01 22.46
N LEU A 386 10.51 25.90 23.30
CA LEU A 386 10.34 25.88 24.75
C LEU A 386 10.36 27.31 25.27
N GLU A 387 9.30 27.72 25.95
CA GLU A 387 9.25 28.96 26.70
C GLU A 387 10.26 28.92 27.85
N TYR A 388 11.00 30.00 28.01
CA TYR A 388 11.98 30.12 29.08
C TYR A 388 12.12 31.58 29.48
N VAL A 389 12.73 31.81 30.63
CA VAL A 389 12.96 33.15 31.15
C VAL A 389 14.42 33.39 31.45
N THR A 390 14.80 34.66 31.43
CA THR A 390 16.11 35.12 31.88
C THR A 390 15.97 36.23 32.90
N GLY A 391 16.90 36.32 33.83
CA GLY A 391 16.95 37.44 34.75
C GLY A 391 18.30 37.63 35.42
N SER A 392 18.58 38.85 35.83
CA SER A 392 19.72 39.20 36.66
C SER A 392 19.41 40.41 37.53
N ALA A 393 20.02 40.50 38.70
CA ALA A 393 19.87 41.65 39.58
C ALA A 393 21.15 41.91 40.36
N PHE A 394 21.39 43.19 40.67
CA PHE A 394 22.45 43.57 41.60
C PHE A 394 22.09 44.80 42.45
N GLY A 395 22.68 44.85 43.65
CA GLY A 395 22.45 45.94 44.59
C GLY A 395 23.17 47.24 44.23
N LEU A 396 24.46 47.19 43.92
CA LEU A 396 25.25 48.37 43.55
C LEU A 396 26.38 48.01 42.59
N SER A 397 26.65 48.90 41.63
CA SER A 397 27.86 48.91 40.80
C SER A 397 28.41 50.34 40.73
N ALA A 398 29.72 50.51 40.73
CA ALA A 398 30.34 51.84 40.66
C ALA A 398 31.73 51.82 40.05
N ASP A 399 31.89 52.55 38.93
CA ASP A 399 33.17 52.88 38.33
C ASP A 399 33.40 54.39 38.41
N ILE A 400 34.40 54.80 39.19
CA ILE A 400 34.75 56.20 39.41
C ILE A 400 36.27 56.37 39.18
N PRO A 401 36.69 56.70 37.96
CA PRO A 401 38.09 56.92 37.62
C PRO A 401 38.58 58.27 38.17
N VAL A 402 39.08 58.28 39.41
CA VAL A 402 39.73 59.45 40.01
C VAL A 402 41.25 59.41 39.88
N LEU A 403 41.88 60.57 39.70
CA LEU A 403 43.33 60.70 39.54
C LEU A 403 44.08 60.19 40.79
N GLY A 404 44.69 59.01 40.67
CA GLY A 404 45.58 58.42 41.67
C GLY A 404 45.04 57.18 42.41
N LEU A 405 43.73 56.94 42.43
CA LEU A 405 43.14 55.75 43.07
C LEU A 405 41.72 55.45 42.52
N PRO A 406 41.57 54.77 41.37
CA PRO A 406 40.25 54.49 40.81
C PRO A 406 39.40 53.64 41.76
N ILE A 407 38.12 53.97 41.88
CA ILE A 407 37.14 53.12 42.54
C ILE A 407 36.47 52.30 41.44
N SER A 408 36.54 50.98 41.56
CA SER A 408 35.83 50.05 40.69
C SER A 408 35.20 49.00 41.60
N ILE A 409 33.88 49.05 41.70
CA ILE A 409 33.02 48.16 42.43
C ILE A 409 32.18 47.47 41.36
N GLY A 410 32.46 46.20 41.10
CA GLY A 410 31.58 45.41 40.25
C GLY A 410 30.20 45.21 40.89
N PRO A 411 29.21 44.70 40.14
CA PRO A 411 27.88 44.39 40.64
C PRO A 411 27.93 43.62 41.97
N VAL A 412 27.28 44.13 43.02
CA VAL A 412 27.30 43.50 44.35
C VAL A 412 26.06 43.80 45.23
N PRO A 413 25.49 42.80 45.93
CA PRO A 413 25.57 41.39 45.55
C PRO A 413 24.94 41.22 44.16
N GLU A 414 25.41 40.26 43.40
CA GLU A 414 24.90 39.94 42.06
C GLU A 414 24.24 38.56 42.12
N SER A 415 23.05 38.43 41.52
CA SER A 415 22.35 37.13 41.42
C SER A 415 23.04 36.17 40.46
N GLY A 416 23.87 36.68 39.55
CA GLY A 416 24.25 36.01 38.32
C GLY A 416 23.13 36.02 37.29
N GLU A 417 23.42 35.52 36.10
CA GLU A 417 22.43 35.30 35.05
C GLU A 417 21.64 34.01 35.36
N VAL A 418 20.35 34.16 35.58
CA VAL A 418 19.39 33.07 35.63
C VAL A 418 18.86 32.86 34.22
N ARG A 419 18.92 31.63 33.72
CA ARG A 419 18.33 31.19 32.45
C ARG A 419 17.69 29.82 32.70
N THR A 420 16.37 29.77 32.73
CA THR A 420 15.64 28.57 33.13
C THR A 420 14.28 28.49 32.44
N ALA A 421 13.81 27.27 32.22
CA ALA A 421 12.46 26.97 31.76
C ALA A 421 11.59 26.42 32.89
N HIS A 422 12.04 26.48 34.15
CA HIS A 422 11.27 26.03 35.31
C HIS A 422 11.12 27.16 36.34
N ALA A 423 10.14 27.03 37.23
CA ALA A 423 10.03 27.89 38.38
C ALA A 423 11.24 27.72 39.32
N GLU A 424 11.94 28.82 39.59
CA GLU A 424 13.19 28.86 40.34
C GLU A 424 13.33 30.19 41.08
N GLU A 425 14.01 30.18 42.22
CA GLU A 425 14.33 31.37 43.00
C GLU A 425 15.83 31.40 43.29
N THR A 426 16.49 32.46 42.82
CA THR A 426 17.92 32.72 43.05
C THR A 426 18.10 33.96 43.90
N GLU A 427 18.52 33.78 45.16
CA GLU A 427 18.77 34.86 46.12
C GLU A 427 20.21 34.78 46.70
N PRO A 428 21.17 35.57 46.20
CA PRO A 428 22.46 35.72 46.85
C PRO A 428 22.33 36.30 48.27
N SER A 429 23.27 35.95 49.16
CA SER A 429 23.31 36.53 50.49
C SER A 429 23.45 38.06 50.44
N CYS A 430 22.54 38.76 51.11
CA CYS A 430 22.60 40.21 51.20
C CYS A 430 23.94 40.69 51.80
N LEU A 431 24.49 41.75 51.21
CA LEU A 431 25.68 42.40 51.73
C LEU A 431 25.29 43.46 52.75
N GLU A 432 25.64 43.25 54.03
CA GLU A 432 25.25 44.17 55.11
C GLU A 432 25.80 45.58 54.95
N ARG A 433 27.01 45.71 54.39
CA ARG A 433 27.68 47.00 54.25
C ARG A 433 28.77 46.98 53.20
N LEU A 434 28.76 48.00 52.36
CA LEU A 434 29.76 48.29 51.34
C LEU A 434 30.23 49.73 51.50
N GLY A 435 31.53 49.97 51.46
CA GLY A 435 32.04 51.32 51.65
C GLY A 435 33.39 51.58 51.01
N SER A 436 33.43 52.63 50.21
CA SER A 436 34.62 53.31 49.71
C SER A 436 34.66 54.75 50.22
N THR A 437 35.64 55.55 49.80
CA THR A 437 35.72 56.96 50.18
C THR A 437 34.61 57.83 49.56
N LEU A 438 34.03 57.39 48.43
CA LEU A 438 33.05 58.16 47.65
C LEU A 438 31.66 57.51 47.57
N VAL A 439 31.57 56.21 47.80
CA VAL A 439 30.31 55.44 47.71
C VAL A 439 30.20 54.56 48.93
N THR A 440 29.11 54.68 49.67
CA THR A 440 28.77 53.77 50.77
C THR A 440 27.35 53.29 50.60
N ALA A 441 27.10 52.02 50.84
CA ALA A 441 25.76 51.46 50.87
C ALA A 441 25.63 50.46 52.02
N ASP A 442 24.46 50.40 52.63
CA ASP A 442 24.14 49.47 53.71
C ASP A 442 22.95 48.61 53.27
N VAL A 443 23.04 47.31 53.58
CA VAL A 443 22.08 46.25 53.24
C VAL A 443 21.68 46.27 51.76
N LEU A 444 22.48 45.58 50.96
CA LEU A 444 22.23 45.36 49.55
C LEU A 444 21.76 43.92 49.33
N CYS A 445 20.64 43.72 48.66
CA CYS A 445 20.09 42.42 48.30
C CYS A 445 19.74 42.40 46.80
N ALA A 446 19.78 41.22 46.20
CA ALA A 446 19.36 40.97 44.83
C ALA A 446 18.64 39.62 44.79
N GLN A 447 17.66 39.48 43.91
CA GLN A 447 16.86 38.26 43.77
C GLN A 447 16.33 38.14 42.34
N VAL A 448 16.23 36.92 41.84
CA VAL A 448 15.50 36.59 40.61
C VAL A 448 14.55 35.44 40.92
N VAL A 449 13.29 35.60 40.54
CA VAL A 449 12.23 34.59 40.65
C VAL A 449 11.68 34.33 39.25
N SER A 450 11.64 33.06 38.84
CA SER A 450 10.94 32.61 37.64
C SER A 450 9.66 31.86 38.01
N ASP A 451 8.65 32.03 37.17
CA ASP A 451 7.40 31.27 37.16
C ASP A 451 7.15 30.77 35.73
N THR A 452 6.42 29.68 35.61
CA THR A 452 6.10 29.01 34.36
C THR A 452 4.60 29.02 34.05
N ASP A 453 3.74 29.42 35.00
CA ASP A 453 2.29 29.58 34.78
C ASP A 453 1.74 30.89 35.40
N PRO A 454 1.68 31.99 34.63
CA PRO A 454 2.23 32.15 33.28
C PRO A 454 3.76 32.25 33.30
N THR A 455 4.41 31.97 32.16
CA THR A 455 5.85 32.21 31.95
C THR A 455 6.20 33.65 32.31
N ALA A 456 6.92 33.81 33.42
CA ALA A 456 7.24 35.11 34.00
C ALA A 456 8.61 35.12 34.68
N ALA A 457 9.35 36.22 34.52
CA ALA A 457 10.54 36.49 35.32
C ALA A 457 10.39 37.80 36.09
N THR A 458 10.63 37.74 37.40
CA THR A 458 10.73 38.88 38.29
C THR A 458 12.17 38.98 38.81
N ALA A 459 12.90 40.00 38.37
CA ALA A 459 14.17 40.37 38.97
C ALA A 459 13.94 41.53 39.93
N SER A 460 14.61 41.52 41.08
CA SER A 460 14.53 42.62 42.04
C SER A 460 15.85 42.89 42.76
N ALA A 461 16.03 44.15 43.15
CA ALA A 461 17.17 44.60 43.95
C ALA A 461 16.71 45.56 45.04
N ASN A 462 17.24 45.37 46.25
CA ASN A 462 16.89 46.17 47.41
C ASN A 462 18.15 46.78 48.02
N VAL A 463 18.13 48.10 48.27
CA VAL A 463 19.22 48.83 48.92
C VAL A 463 18.65 49.71 50.03
N SER A 464 18.94 49.38 51.29
CA SER A 464 18.35 50.11 52.43
C SER A 464 18.84 51.54 52.51
N GLU A 465 20.13 51.77 52.31
CA GLU A 465 20.71 53.11 52.24
C GLU A 465 21.89 53.13 51.28
N ALA A 466 21.98 54.14 50.41
CA ALA A 466 23.15 54.40 49.58
C ALA A 466 23.49 55.89 49.59
N ARG A 467 24.78 56.20 49.68
CA ARG A 467 25.30 57.57 49.71
C ARG A 467 26.43 57.70 48.71
N ILE A 468 26.34 58.74 47.88
CA ILE A 468 27.37 59.10 46.91
C ILE A 468 27.89 60.50 47.26
N GLY A 469 29.18 60.62 47.49
CA GLY A 469 29.85 61.85 47.92
C GLY A 469 31.03 61.60 48.85
N LEU A 470 31.72 62.67 49.24
CA LEU A 470 32.85 62.55 50.16
C LEU A 470 32.37 62.17 51.57
N ALA A 471 33.18 61.41 52.30
CA ALA A 471 32.91 61.07 53.70
C ALA A 471 32.60 62.33 54.54
N GLY A 472 31.36 62.41 55.05
CA GLY A 472 30.86 63.54 55.85
C GLY A 472 30.19 64.68 55.07
N LEU A 473 30.14 64.59 53.73
CA LEU A 473 29.46 65.53 52.81
C LEU A 473 28.78 64.71 51.68
N SER A 474 27.81 63.87 52.05
CA SER A 474 27.00 63.11 51.08
C SER A 474 26.24 64.09 50.18
N LEU A 475 26.38 63.92 48.88
CA LEU A 475 25.75 64.79 47.89
C LEU A 475 24.46 64.16 47.34
N ILE A 476 24.42 62.84 47.24
CA ILE A 476 23.23 62.07 46.91
C ILE A 476 23.01 61.08 48.04
N GLU A 477 21.82 61.07 48.61
CA GLU A 477 21.38 60.12 49.63
C GLU A 477 20.12 59.41 49.13
N LEU A 478 20.18 58.10 49.04
CA LEU A 478 19.11 57.20 48.62
C LEU A 478 18.76 56.32 49.82
N SER A 479 17.48 56.10 50.09
CA SER A 479 17.06 55.16 51.13
C SER A 479 15.80 54.40 50.73
N GLY A 480 15.75 53.12 51.10
CA GLY A 480 14.66 52.21 50.76
C GLY A 480 14.51 52.05 49.26
N VAL A 481 15.62 51.84 48.54
CA VAL A 481 15.59 51.62 47.09
C VAL A 481 15.11 50.20 46.84
N GLU A 482 13.92 50.08 46.26
CA GLU A 482 13.33 48.82 45.83
C GLU A 482 13.14 48.90 44.32
N VAL A 483 13.78 48.01 43.58
CA VAL A 483 13.72 47.95 42.12
C VAL A 483 13.15 46.60 41.73
N ALA A 484 12.21 46.59 40.79
CA ALA A 484 11.72 45.36 40.19
C ALA A 484 11.57 45.50 38.68
N SER A 485 11.97 44.45 37.97
CA SER A 485 11.69 44.23 36.56
C SER A 485 10.88 42.95 36.43
N ILE A 486 9.67 43.04 35.90
CA ILE A 486 8.76 41.92 35.68
C ILE A 486 8.54 41.79 34.17
N SER A 487 8.81 40.61 33.63
CA SER A 487 8.57 40.30 32.22
C SER A 487 7.74 39.04 32.13
N THR A 488 6.63 39.12 31.42
CA THR A 488 5.79 37.98 30.99
C THR A 488 5.74 37.94 29.47
N CYS A 489 5.11 36.91 28.92
CA CYS A 489 4.83 36.86 27.49
C CYS A 489 3.86 37.93 26.98
N GLU A 490 3.13 38.63 27.87
CA GLU A 490 2.13 39.64 27.49
C GLU A 490 2.57 41.07 27.81
N GLU A 491 3.34 41.25 28.88
CA GLU A 491 3.64 42.58 29.43
C GLU A 491 5.03 42.62 30.07
N GLN A 492 5.64 43.80 30.04
CA GLN A 492 6.82 44.12 30.82
C GLN A 492 6.53 45.32 31.71
N VAL A 493 6.84 45.20 33.00
CA VAL A 493 6.59 46.22 34.02
C VAL A 493 7.86 46.48 34.80
N GLY A 494 8.35 47.71 34.74
CA GLY A 494 9.41 48.19 35.61
C GLY A 494 8.87 49.09 36.72
N SER A 495 9.34 48.89 37.94
CA SER A 495 8.94 49.71 39.10
C SER A 495 10.13 50.04 39.99
N VAL A 496 10.13 51.26 40.54
CA VAL A 496 11.10 51.73 41.52
C VAL A 496 10.37 52.47 42.64
N ASP A 497 10.62 52.07 43.89
CA ASP A 497 10.28 52.84 45.09
C ASP A 497 11.58 53.30 45.76
N MET A 498 11.67 54.59 46.11
CA MET A 498 12.82 55.13 46.85
C MET A 498 12.55 56.51 47.44
N THR A 499 13.31 56.87 48.47
CA THR A 499 13.50 58.27 48.88
C THR A 499 14.84 58.81 48.37
N LEU A 500 14.83 59.96 47.70
CA LEU A 500 16.03 60.65 47.21
C LEU A 500 16.22 62.00 47.90
N LYS A 501 17.46 62.31 48.31
CA LYS A 501 17.92 63.66 48.65
C LYS A 501 19.16 64.03 47.86
N VAL A 502 19.18 65.26 47.35
CA VAL A 502 20.35 65.86 46.70
C VAL A 502 20.79 67.07 47.51
N ALA A 503 22.05 67.07 47.98
CA ALA A 503 22.60 68.09 48.86
C ALA A 503 21.73 68.38 50.10
N GLY A 504 21.06 67.35 50.63
CA GLY A 504 20.13 67.43 51.76
C GLY A 504 18.72 67.93 51.43
N VAL A 505 18.42 68.25 50.17
CA VAL A 505 17.09 68.63 49.69
C VAL A 505 16.34 67.38 49.21
N PRO A 506 15.15 67.04 49.77
CA PRO A 506 14.36 65.93 49.28
C PRO A 506 13.82 66.20 47.88
N ILE A 507 13.86 65.18 47.03
CA ILE A 507 13.31 65.17 45.69
C ILE A 507 12.18 64.13 45.66
N GLU A 508 10.99 64.55 45.21
CA GLU A 508 9.86 63.64 45.05
C GLU A 508 10.09 62.76 43.82
N ILE A 509 10.07 61.44 44.03
CA ILE A 509 10.12 60.44 42.96
C ILE A 509 8.71 59.90 42.78
N GLY A 510 8.22 59.89 41.54
CA GLY A 510 6.96 59.23 41.18
C GLY A 510 7.23 58.11 40.17
N ASP A 511 6.17 57.47 39.69
CA ASP A 511 6.26 56.26 38.86
C ASP A 511 6.67 56.53 37.40
N THR A 512 7.11 57.75 37.07
CA THR A 512 7.48 58.10 35.69
C THR A 512 8.85 57.48 35.36
N PRO A 513 8.97 56.69 34.29
CA PRO A 513 10.26 56.16 33.84
C PRO A 513 11.21 57.28 33.39
N ASP A 514 12.51 56.99 33.48
CA ASP A 514 13.61 57.79 32.95
C ASP A 514 13.65 59.24 33.46
N LEU A 515 13.35 59.43 34.74
CA LEU A 515 13.32 60.75 35.36
C LEU A 515 14.74 61.29 35.54
N GLU A 516 15.12 62.25 34.71
CA GLU A 516 16.41 62.96 34.83
C GLU A 516 16.32 64.08 35.89
N ILE A 517 17.16 63.99 36.92
CA ILE A 517 17.29 64.99 37.99
C ILE A 517 18.47 65.90 37.67
N ASP A 518 18.19 67.20 37.51
CA ASP A 518 19.23 68.22 37.37
C ASP A 518 19.97 68.39 38.71
N VAL A 519 21.22 67.94 38.73
CA VAL A 519 22.07 67.94 39.91
C VAL A 519 23.30 68.81 39.66
N ASP A 520 23.39 69.95 40.35
CA ASP A 520 24.62 70.76 40.38
C ASP A 520 25.65 70.10 41.31
N LEU A 521 26.29 69.06 40.79
CA LEU A 521 27.31 68.28 41.52
C LEU A 521 28.68 68.95 41.50
N GLY A 522 28.80 70.17 40.95
CA GLY A 522 30.09 70.81 40.66
C GLY A 522 30.89 70.09 39.57
N ILE A 523 30.29 69.10 38.89
CA ILE A 523 30.83 68.35 37.76
C ILE A 523 29.98 68.70 36.54
N THR A 524 30.54 69.48 35.62
CA THR A 524 29.84 69.86 34.39
C THR A 524 29.51 68.61 33.56
N GLY A 525 28.23 68.39 33.26
CA GLY A 525 27.76 67.28 32.43
C GLY A 525 27.42 66.00 33.19
N ALA A 526 27.40 66.01 34.53
CA ALA A 526 26.86 64.90 35.30
C ALA A 526 25.33 64.78 35.13
N ARG A 527 24.83 63.54 35.08
CA ARG A 527 23.41 63.22 34.88
C ARG A 527 22.99 62.14 35.87
N LEU A 528 21.96 62.42 36.65
CA LEU A 528 21.31 61.44 37.53
C LEU A 528 19.96 61.08 36.92
N VAL A 529 19.79 59.82 36.53
CA VAL A 529 18.51 59.27 36.06
C VAL A 529 17.99 58.33 37.14
N VAL A 530 16.72 58.46 37.50
CA VAL A 530 16.05 57.54 38.44
C VAL A 530 14.87 56.87 37.75
N ASN A 531 14.55 55.65 38.18
CA ASN A 531 13.59 54.80 37.48
C ASN A 531 13.95 54.66 35.98
N GLU A 532 15.23 54.46 35.67
CA GLU A 532 15.69 54.28 34.29
C GLU A 532 15.21 52.91 33.79
N GLN A 533 14.44 52.88 32.70
CA GLN A 533 13.90 51.66 32.13
C GLN A 533 14.40 51.48 30.70
N ILE A 534 15.15 50.41 30.48
CA ILE A 534 15.84 50.13 29.23
C ILE A 534 15.30 48.83 28.68
N VAL A 535 14.69 48.89 27.50
CA VAL A 535 14.37 47.68 26.72
C VAL A 535 15.56 47.39 25.82
N GLU A 536 16.23 46.28 26.07
CA GLU A 536 17.41 45.82 25.35
C GLU A 536 17.04 45.21 23.98
N GLU A 537 18.04 44.97 23.13
CA GLU A 537 17.81 44.41 21.78
C GLU A 537 17.25 42.98 21.80
N ASP A 538 17.52 42.22 22.85
CA ASP A 538 17.00 40.87 23.07
C ASP A 538 15.58 40.88 23.67
N GLY A 539 14.98 42.07 23.83
CA GLY A 539 13.66 42.25 24.41
C GLY A 539 13.65 42.22 25.94
N SER A 540 14.79 42.10 26.62
CA SER A 540 14.83 42.18 28.08
C SER A 540 14.55 43.60 28.58
N LEU A 541 13.89 43.70 29.73
CA LEU A 541 13.69 44.96 30.43
C LEU A 541 14.72 45.06 31.56
N THR A 542 15.53 46.12 31.56
CA THR A 542 16.41 46.51 32.65
C THR A 542 15.84 47.73 33.35
N VAL A 543 15.71 47.65 34.67
CA VAL A 543 15.28 48.75 35.53
C VAL A 543 16.41 49.11 36.48
N ASN A 544 16.89 50.36 36.41
CA ASN A 544 17.84 50.91 37.36
C ASN A 544 17.13 51.86 38.33
N GLY A 545 17.36 51.67 39.62
CA GLY A 545 16.81 52.52 40.68
C GLY A 545 17.32 53.95 40.56
N ALA A 546 18.64 54.10 40.59
CA ALA A 546 19.32 55.36 40.29
C ALA A 546 20.64 55.12 39.56
N ARG A 547 20.86 55.85 38.46
CA ARG A 547 22.10 55.83 37.69
C ARG A 547 22.71 57.23 37.60
N LEU A 548 23.93 57.37 38.09
CA LEU A 548 24.74 58.59 37.97
C LEU A 548 25.83 58.38 36.92
N THR A 549 25.77 59.16 35.84
CA THR A 549 26.84 59.22 34.84
C THR A 549 27.51 60.60 34.86
N ALA A 550 28.82 60.66 34.60
CA ALA A 550 29.50 61.95 34.41
C ALA A 550 30.74 61.85 33.50
N PRO A 551 31.20 62.97 32.91
CA PRO A 551 32.38 62.99 32.06
C PRO A 551 33.62 62.45 32.77
N GLY A 552 34.46 61.76 32.01
CA GLY A 552 35.63 61.07 32.54
C GLY A 552 35.40 59.58 32.84
N GLY A 553 34.19 59.06 32.61
CA GLY A 553 33.86 57.64 32.75
C GLY A 553 33.32 57.27 34.13
N ILE A 554 32.65 58.20 34.82
CA ILE A 554 31.95 57.92 36.06
C ILE A 554 30.62 57.25 35.70
N ASP A 555 30.35 56.07 36.25
CA ASP A 555 29.07 55.36 36.17
C ASP A 555 28.79 54.69 37.53
N VAL A 556 27.67 55.03 38.15
CA VAL A 556 27.25 54.46 39.44
C VAL A 556 25.79 54.07 39.32
N VAL A 557 25.49 52.79 39.55
CA VAL A 557 24.13 52.23 39.53
C VAL A 557 23.79 51.72 40.92
N VAL A 558 22.64 52.15 41.44
CA VAL A 558 22.09 51.70 42.73
C VAL A 558 20.75 51.03 42.48
N GLY A 559 20.72 49.72 42.74
CA GLY A 559 19.62 48.82 42.39
C GLY A 559 19.51 48.65 40.88
N SER A 560 19.70 47.42 40.40
CA SER A 560 19.47 47.05 39.01
C SER A 560 18.77 45.70 38.98
N ALA A 561 17.75 45.59 38.15
CA ALA A 561 17.03 44.36 37.91
C ALA A 561 16.72 44.23 36.42
N THR A 562 17.02 43.08 35.83
CA THR A 562 16.78 42.76 34.42
C THR A 562 15.99 41.48 34.33
N SER A 563 14.93 41.45 33.52
CA SER A 563 14.13 40.25 33.26
C SER A 563 13.68 40.16 31.80
N ALA A 564 13.42 38.94 31.33
CA ALA A 564 12.79 38.68 30.04
C ALA A 564 12.06 37.33 30.05
N ALA A 565 11.00 37.25 29.25
CA ALA A 565 10.35 36.00 28.84
C ALA A 565 10.60 35.79 27.34
N HIS A 566 10.94 34.56 26.95
CA HIS A 566 11.37 34.21 25.60
C HIS A 566 10.48 33.11 25.01
N ASN A 567 10.48 32.99 23.68
CA ASN A 567 9.78 31.93 22.94
C ASN A 567 8.26 31.88 23.15
N CYS A 568 7.68 32.99 23.55
CA CYS A 568 6.24 33.17 23.72
C CYS A 568 5.46 32.92 22.42
N ALA A 569 4.27 32.30 22.56
CA ALA A 569 3.36 31.92 21.47
C ALA A 569 2.81 33.09 20.63
#